data_AF-A0A3C0B459-F1
#
_entry.id   AF-A0A3C0B459-F1
#
_cell.length_a   1.000
_cell.length_b   1.000
_cell.length_c   1.000
_cell.angle_alpha   90.00
_cell.angle_beta   90.00
_cell.angle_gamma   90.00
#
_symmetry.space_group_name_H-M   'P 1'
#
loop_
_entity.id
_entity.type
_entity.pdbx_description
1 polymer ?
#
loop_
_entity_poly.entity_id
_entity_poly.type
_entity_poly.pdbx_seq_one_letter_code
_entity_poly.pdbx_strand_id
1 'polypeptide(L)'
;MPLVKRFDGNPILTKTDVPYPVATVHNAGVIKHNGEYIMLFRSHRFTGRSILGLARSNDGFNFTVEPEPFMVPSKEPGFAEYEEYGVEDARITFIDGKYLITYSAYSRHGVRIGLATTTDWKSVKRVSLITQADYRNTVIFPEKINGMFARLDRPHSEISPWSIWITYSPDLIHWGES
;
A
#
# COMPACT_ATOMS: atom_id res chain seq x y z
N MET A 1 -17.66 25.76 13.17
CA MET A 1 -17.83 24.33 12.84
C MET A 1 -16.47 23.77 12.43
N PRO A 2 -16.08 22.55 12.85
CA PRO A 2 -14.81 21.97 12.42
C PRO A 2 -14.83 21.66 10.91
N LEU A 3 -13.71 21.91 10.21
CA LEU A 3 -13.55 21.61 8.78
C LEU A 3 -13.59 20.11 8.48
N VAL A 4 -13.23 19.28 9.46
CA VAL A 4 -13.29 17.83 9.41
C VAL A 4 -13.96 17.33 10.68
N LYS A 5 -15.06 16.60 10.54
CA LYS A 5 -15.71 15.90 11.65
C LYS A 5 -15.13 14.49 11.75
N ARG A 6 -14.58 14.13 12.91
CA ARG A 6 -14.16 12.75 13.18
C ARG A 6 -15.39 11.88 13.40
N PHE A 7 -15.32 10.62 12.97
CA PHE A 7 -16.34 9.64 13.31
C PHE A 7 -16.36 9.41 14.82
N ASP A 8 -17.55 9.45 15.42
CA ASP A 8 -17.72 9.35 16.88
C ASP A 8 -17.39 7.93 17.40
N GLY A 9 -17.49 6.90 16.52
CA GLY A 9 -17.14 5.52 16.84
C GLY A 9 -15.68 5.13 16.56
N ASN A 10 -14.76 6.09 16.51
CA ASN A 10 -13.34 5.76 16.37
C ASN A 10 -12.80 5.02 17.62
N PRO A 11 -11.82 4.09 17.46
CA PRO A 11 -11.23 3.62 16.21
C PRO A 11 -12.13 2.60 15.47
N ILE A 12 -12.10 2.62 14.12
CA ILE A 12 -12.89 1.72 13.26
C ILE A 12 -12.27 0.31 13.08
N LEU A 13 -11.00 0.14 13.45
CA LEU A 13 -10.30 -1.13 13.44
C LEU A 13 -9.12 -1.08 14.42
N THR A 14 -8.94 -2.12 15.21
CA THR A 14 -7.86 -2.24 16.19
C THR A 14 -7.19 -3.60 16.12
N LYS A 15 -6.09 -3.79 16.85
CA LYS A 15 -5.38 -5.08 16.91
C LYS A 15 -6.23 -6.21 17.49
N THR A 16 -7.26 -5.93 18.29
CA THR A 16 -8.11 -6.97 18.88
C THR A 16 -9.10 -7.54 17.88
N ASP A 17 -9.35 -6.83 16.79
CA ASP A 17 -10.23 -7.26 15.69
C ASP A 17 -9.49 -8.15 14.68
N VAL A 18 -8.17 -8.28 14.80
CA VAL A 18 -7.31 -9.05 13.90
C VAL A 18 -7.17 -10.49 14.42
N PRO A 19 -7.55 -11.52 13.64
CA PRO A 19 -7.58 -12.92 14.08
C PRO A 19 -6.20 -13.60 14.13
N TYR A 20 -5.13 -12.86 13.85
CA TYR A 20 -3.75 -13.32 13.86
C TYR A 20 -2.85 -12.38 14.68
N PRO A 21 -1.71 -12.87 15.22
CA PRO A 21 -0.89 -12.11 16.16
C PRO A 21 -0.25 -10.86 15.54
N VAL A 22 -0.73 -9.69 15.97
CA VAL A 22 -0.19 -8.37 15.60
C VAL A 22 -0.08 -7.45 16.82
N ALA A 23 0.87 -6.53 16.77
CA ALA A 23 1.09 -5.53 17.80
C ALA A 23 0.33 -4.22 17.53
N THR A 24 0.06 -3.90 16.25
CA THR A 24 -0.48 -2.61 15.80
C THR A 24 -1.39 -2.79 14.59
N VAL A 25 -2.27 -1.81 14.34
CA VAL A 25 -3.09 -1.66 13.12
C VAL A 25 -3.09 -0.17 12.77
N HIS A 26 -2.62 0.21 11.58
CA HIS A 26 -2.45 1.61 11.19
C HIS A 26 -2.20 1.78 9.68
N ASN A 27 -2.05 3.03 9.22
CA ASN A 27 -1.60 3.43 7.87
C ASN A 27 -2.26 2.66 6.71
N ALA A 28 -3.59 2.56 6.75
CA ALA A 28 -4.32 1.76 5.80
C ALA A 28 -4.55 2.48 4.45
N GLY A 29 -4.42 1.74 3.36
CA GLY A 29 -4.98 2.10 2.06
C GLY A 29 -6.41 1.58 1.96
N VAL A 30 -7.35 2.41 1.51
CA VAL A 30 -8.76 2.02 1.38
C VAL A 30 -9.29 2.40 0.00
N ILE A 31 -10.06 1.50 -0.61
CA ILE A 31 -10.83 1.77 -1.83
C ILE A 31 -12.29 1.37 -1.62
N LYS A 32 -13.22 2.15 -2.16
CA LYS A 32 -14.61 1.73 -2.34
C LYS A 32 -14.82 1.38 -3.82
N HIS A 33 -15.16 0.14 -4.11
CA HIS A 33 -15.41 -0.31 -5.48
C HIS A 33 -16.47 -1.41 -5.48
N ASN A 34 -17.38 -1.39 -6.47
CA ASN A 34 -18.51 -2.34 -6.57
C ASN A 34 -19.36 -2.48 -5.29
N GLY A 35 -19.56 -1.37 -4.57
CA GLY A 35 -20.39 -1.33 -3.36
C GLY A 35 -19.71 -1.82 -2.07
N GLU A 36 -18.47 -2.29 -2.14
CA GLU A 36 -17.70 -2.77 -1.00
C GLU A 36 -16.51 -1.83 -0.71
N TYR A 37 -16.17 -1.68 0.56
CA TYR A 37 -14.92 -1.06 1.02
C TYR A 37 -13.88 -2.14 1.27
N ILE A 38 -12.72 -1.98 0.65
CA ILE A 38 -11.55 -2.81 0.85
C ILE A 38 -10.48 -1.98 1.56
N MET A 39 -9.98 -2.50 2.68
CA MET A 39 -8.91 -1.92 3.46
C MET A 39 -7.68 -2.84 3.45
N LEU A 40 -6.53 -2.30 3.03
CA LEU A 40 -5.23 -2.89 3.31
C LEU A 40 -4.56 -2.11 4.44
N PHE A 41 -4.53 -2.68 5.64
CA PHE A 41 -3.94 -2.04 6.82
C PHE A 41 -2.54 -2.58 7.11
N ARG A 42 -1.64 -1.71 7.57
CA ARG A 42 -0.33 -2.13 8.07
C ARG A 42 -0.45 -2.62 9.50
N SER A 43 0.23 -3.71 9.79
CA SER A 43 0.43 -4.21 11.15
C SER A 43 1.88 -4.61 11.37
N HIS A 44 2.37 -4.42 12.59
CA HIS A 44 3.63 -5.03 13.01
C HIS A 44 3.37 -6.39 13.63
N ARG A 45 4.17 -7.39 13.23
CA ARG A 45 4.31 -8.63 14.02
C ARG A 45 5.07 -8.31 15.31
N PHE A 46 5.00 -9.20 16.30
CA PHE A 46 5.80 -9.07 17.53
C PHE A 46 7.32 -9.08 17.28
N THR A 47 7.76 -9.54 16.11
CA THR A 47 9.14 -9.45 15.65
C THR A 47 9.52 -8.06 15.10
N GLY A 48 8.62 -7.08 15.13
CA GLY A 48 8.79 -5.75 14.55
C GLY A 48 8.61 -5.67 13.02
N ARG A 49 8.43 -6.81 12.32
CA ARG A 49 8.26 -6.84 10.86
C ARG A 49 6.86 -6.40 10.45
N SER A 50 6.76 -5.53 9.45
CA SER A 50 5.49 -5.08 8.89
C SER A 50 4.87 -6.11 7.93
N ILE A 51 3.55 -6.27 8.02
CA ILE A 51 2.70 -7.03 7.12
C ILE A 51 1.48 -6.18 6.71
N LEU A 52 0.79 -6.59 5.65
CA LEU A 52 -0.47 -5.99 5.23
C LEU A 52 -1.61 -6.98 5.48
N GLY A 53 -2.59 -6.56 6.27
CA GLY A 53 -3.85 -7.28 6.47
C GLY A 53 -4.92 -6.74 5.53
N LEU A 54 -5.87 -7.60 5.16
CA LEU A 54 -7.05 -7.25 4.36
C LEU A 54 -8.28 -7.23 5.26
N ALA A 55 -9.10 -6.19 5.14
CA ALA A 55 -10.41 -6.12 5.78
C ALA A 55 -11.47 -5.57 4.82
N ARG A 56 -12.71 -5.98 5.03
CA ARG A 56 -13.87 -5.66 4.18
C ARG A 56 -14.95 -4.97 4.99
N SER A 57 -15.67 -4.07 4.36
CA SER A 57 -16.82 -3.39 4.97
C SER A 57 -17.86 -3.01 3.91
N ASN A 58 -19.14 -3.03 4.28
CA ASN A 58 -20.23 -2.51 3.43
C ASN A 58 -20.54 -1.03 3.70
N ASP A 59 -20.17 -0.52 4.87
CA ASP A 59 -20.50 0.85 5.32
C ASP A 59 -19.27 1.76 5.48
N GLY A 60 -18.06 1.20 5.45
CA GLY A 60 -16.80 1.92 5.61
C GLY A 60 -16.45 2.25 7.07
N PHE A 61 -17.18 1.68 8.04
CA PHE A 61 -16.96 1.89 9.48
C PHE A 61 -16.81 0.57 10.24
N ASN A 62 -17.56 -0.46 9.87
CA ASN A 62 -17.51 -1.78 10.49
C ASN A 62 -16.75 -2.73 9.57
N PHE A 63 -15.52 -3.07 9.94
CA PHE A 63 -14.62 -3.91 9.13
C PHE A 63 -14.53 -5.34 9.67
N THR A 64 -14.54 -6.32 8.78
CA THR A 64 -14.20 -7.72 9.07
C THR A 64 -12.84 -8.03 8.46
N VAL A 65 -11.89 -8.47 9.30
CA VAL A 65 -10.52 -8.80 8.89
C VAL A 65 -10.48 -10.24 8.37
N GLU A 66 -9.76 -10.45 7.27
CA GLU A 66 -9.53 -11.79 6.73
C GLU A 66 -8.73 -12.65 7.73
N PRO A 67 -8.88 -13.99 7.72
CA PRO A 67 -8.23 -14.86 8.70
C PRO A 67 -6.69 -14.87 8.66
N GLU A 68 -6.09 -14.44 7.54
CA GLU A 68 -4.65 -14.42 7.33
C GLU A 68 -4.17 -13.08 6.75
N PRO A 69 -2.90 -12.69 6.95
CA PRO A 69 -2.32 -11.53 6.29
C PRO A 69 -2.41 -11.63 4.77
N PHE A 70 -2.79 -10.53 4.11
CA PHE A 70 -2.90 -10.48 2.66
C PHE A 70 -1.54 -10.40 1.96
N MET A 71 -0.60 -9.64 2.54
CA MET A 71 0.78 -9.62 2.08
C MET A 71 1.74 -9.72 3.27
N VAL A 72 2.67 -10.66 3.15
CA VAL A 72 3.87 -10.79 3.98
C VAL A 72 5.10 -10.69 3.07
N PRO A 73 6.31 -10.42 3.60
CA PRO A 73 7.53 -10.43 2.81
C PRO A 73 7.63 -11.66 1.90
N SER A 74 7.93 -11.41 0.62
CA SER A 74 8.02 -12.45 -0.40
C SER A 74 9.13 -13.45 -0.10
N LYS A 75 8.97 -14.67 -0.59
CA LYS A 75 10.05 -15.67 -0.68
C LYS A 75 10.66 -15.73 -2.08
N GLU A 76 10.07 -15.05 -3.04
CA GLU A 76 10.54 -15.07 -4.43
C GLU A 76 11.83 -14.25 -4.59
N PRO A 77 12.83 -14.77 -5.32
CA PRO A 77 14.01 -14.00 -5.69
C PRO A 77 13.63 -12.68 -6.36
N GLY A 78 14.37 -11.61 -6.07
CA GLY A 78 14.09 -10.26 -6.56
C GLY A 78 13.14 -9.43 -5.69
N PHE A 79 12.28 -10.06 -4.88
CA PHE A 79 11.45 -9.36 -3.87
C PHE A 79 11.86 -9.70 -2.44
N ALA A 80 12.24 -10.96 -2.17
CA ALA A 80 12.61 -11.42 -0.84
C ALA A 80 13.71 -10.57 -0.18
N GLU A 81 14.70 -10.16 -0.98
CA GLU A 81 15.82 -9.30 -0.54
C GLU A 81 15.36 -7.88 -0.17
N TYR A 82 14.38 -7.32 -0.88
CA TYR A 82 13.92 -5.95 -0.69
C TYR A 82 12.76 -5.82 0.29
N GLU A 83 12.13 -6.92 0.68
CA GLU A 83 11.04 -6.97 1.66
C GLU A 83 11.48 -7.55 3.02
N GLU A 84 12.77 -7.82 3.21
CA GLU A 84 13.37 -8.50 4.38
C GLU A 84 12.87 -7.99 5.75
N TYR A 85 12.62 -6.69 5.86
CA TYR A 85 12.17 -6.03 7.08
C TYR A 85 10.66 -5.76 7.11
N GLY A 86 9.98 -5.83 5.97
CA GLY A 86 8.53 -5.75 5.92
C GLY A 86 7.97 -5.19 4.60
N VAL A 87 6.65 -5.32 4.50
CA VAL A 87 5.81 -4.65 3.51
C VAL A 87 4.93 -3.63 4.22
N GLU A 88 4.93 -2.37 3.78
CA GLU A 88 4.40 -1.27 4.57
C GLU A 88 3.53 -0.31 3.77
N ASP A 89 2.62 0.37 4.49
CA ASP A 89 1.86 1.55 4.07
C ASP A 89 1.30 1.43 2.63
N ALA A 90 0.47 0.42 2.38
CA ALA A 90 -0.08 0.18 1.05
C ALA A 90 -1.07 1.26 0.61
N ARG A 91 -1.07 1.61 -0.68
CA ARG A 91 -2.11 2.41 -1.33
C ARG A 91 -2.73 1.62 -2.47
N ILE A 92 -4.01 1.87 -2.72
CA ILE A 92 -4.82 1.10 -3.65
C ILE A 92 -5.40 2.04 -4.69
N THR A 93 -5.25 1.68 -5.96
CA THR A 93 -5.84 2.40 -7.10
C THR A 93 -6.44 1.37 -8.06
N PHE A 94 -7.67 1.58 -8.55
CA PHE A 94 -8.28 0.71 -9.56
C PHE A 94 -8.18 1.35 -10.94
N ILE A 95 -7.53 0.67 -11.88
CA ILE A 95 -7.39 1.11 -13.27
C ILE A 95 -7.25 -0.10 -14.20
N ASP A 96 -7.78 -0.01 -15.41
CA ASP A 96 -7.71 -1.06 -16.44
C ASP A 96 -8.13 -2.46 -15.92
N GLY A 97 -9.16 -2.52 -15.08
CA GLY A 97 -9.73 -3.76 -14.54
C GLY A 97 -8.94 -4.43 -13.41
N LYS A 98 -7.91 -3.76 -12.87
CA LYS A 98 -7.05 -4.31 -11.82
C LYS A 98 -6.90 -3.34 -10.66
N TYR A 99 -6.76 -3.88 -9.46
CA TYR A 99 -6.32 -3.12 -8.30
C TYR A 99 -4.80 -3.09 -8.28
N LEU A 100 -4.24 -1.89 -8.45
CA LEU A 100 -2.83 -1.61 -8.25
C LEU A 100 -2.59 -1.34 -6.78
N ILE A 101 -1.54 -1.95 -6.23
CA ILE A 101 -1.12 -1.82 -4.84
C ILE A 101 0.32 -1.33 -4.84
N THR A 102 0.52 -0.06 -4.48
CA THR A 102 1.86 0.44 -4.17
C THR A 102 2.14 0.24 -2.69
N TYR A 103 3.34 -0.22 -2.35
CA TYR A 103 3.74 -0.47 -0.96
C TYR A 103 5.24 -0.22 -0.77
N SER A 104 5.64 0.10 0.45
CA SER A 104 7.05 0.17 0.82
C SER A 104 7.60 -1.25 1.01
N ALA A 105 8.58 -1.63 0.20
CA ALA A 105 9.41 -2.81 0.38
C ALA A 105 10.66 -2.37 1.17
N TYR A 106 10.72 -2.76 2.45
CA TYR A 106 11.80 -2.35 3.34
C TYR A 106 12.81 -3.47 3.56
N SER A 107 14.10 -3.13 3.38
CA SER A 107 15.21 -4.02 3.69
C SER A 107 16.46 -3.27 4.14
N ARG A 108 17.56 -4.03 4.28
CA ARG A 108 18.91 -3.49 4.51
C ARG A 108 19.37 -2.47 3.47
N HIS A 109 18.74 -2.43 2.29
CA HIS A 109 19.10 -1.54 1.18
C HIS A 109 18.32 -0.21 1.19
N GLY A 110 17.55 0.06 2.25
CA GLY A 110 16.62 1.19 2.32
C GLY A 110 15.22 0.79 1.84
N VAL A 111 14.40 1.77 1.48
CA VAL A 111 13.03 1.50 1.01
C VAL A 111 12.88 1.74 -0.47
N ARG A 112 12.41 0.70 -1.16
CA ARG A 112 11.92 0.79 -2.54
C ARG A 112 10.40 0.70 -2.53
N ILE A 113 9.77 1.18 -3.59
CA ILE A 113 8.34 1.02 -3.78
C ILE A 113 8.10 -0.24 -4.62
N GLY A 114 7.38 -1.20 -4.04
CA GLY A 114 6.83 -2.33 -4.77
C GLY A 114 5.50 -1.96 -5.41
N LEU A 115 5.26 -2.48 -6.61
CA LEU A 115 3.96 -2.54 -7.24
C LEU A 115 3.49 -3.99 -7.24
N ALA A 116 2.32 -4.23 -6.67
CA ALA A 116 1.59 -5.47 -6.78
C ALA A 116 0.22 -5.23 -7.41
N THR A 117 -0.42 -6.31 -7.88
CA THR A 117 -1.76 -6.26 -8.47
C THR A 117 -2.61 -7.41 -7.97
N THR A 118 -3.92 -7.17 -7.92
CA THR A 118 -4.94 -8.19 -7.70
C THR A 118 -6.19 -7.83 -8.50
N THR A 119 -7.03 -8.83 -8.79
CA THR A 119 -8.36 -8.65 -9.39
C THR A 119 -9.47 -9.20 -8.49
N ASP A 120 -9.11 -10.00 -7.49
CA ASP A 120 -10.06 -10.79 -6.69
C ASP A 120 -9.87 -10.64 -5.17
N TRP A 121 -8.82 -9.94 -4.73
CA TRP A 121 -8.44 -9.81 -3.32
C TRP A 121 -8.20 -11.15 -2.61
N LYS A 122 -7.90 -12.20 -3.38
CA LYS A 122 -7.51 -13.54 -2.89
C LYS A 122 -6.06 -13.84 -3.25
N SER A 123 -5.67 -13.47 -4.47
CA SER A 123 -4.31 -13.63 -4.98
C SER A 123 -3.67 -12.27 -5.21
N VAL A 124 -2.36 -12.19 -4.95
CA VAL A 124 -1.55 -10.99 -5.19
C VAL A 124 -0.38 -11.33 -6.08
N LYS A 125 -0.23 -10.59 -7.17
CA LYS A 125 0.92 -10.69 -8.08
C LYS A 125 1.81 -9.48 -7.86
N ARG A 126 3.03 -9.70 -7.36
CA ARG A 126 4.08 -8.68 -7.39
C ARG A 126 4.50 -8.44 -8.84
N VAL A 127 4.58 -7.18 -9.25
CA VAL A 127 4.85 -6.79 -10.64
C VAL A 127 6.30 -6.33 -10.78
N SER A 128 6.69 -5.31 -10.02
CA SER A 128 8.04 -4.74 -10.08
C SER A 128 8.35 -3.91 -8.83
N LEU A 129 9.64 -3.70 -8.57
CA LEU A 129 10.10 -2.62 -7.70
C LEU A 129 10.29 -1.37 -8.55
N ILE A 130 9.36 -0.42 -8.42
CA ILE A 130 9.13 0.67 -9.39
C ILE A 130 9.90 1.96 -9.06
N THR A 131 10.76 1.95 -8.04
CA THR A 131 11.68 3.04 -7.69
C THR A 131 13.07 2.49 -7.35
N GLN A 132 14.08 3.37 -7.32
CA GLN A 132 15.31 3.15 -6.54
C GLN A 132 15.04 3.41 -5.04
N ALA A 133 16.04 3.16 -4.18
CA ALA A 133 15.98 3.56 -2.77
C ALA A 133 16.55 4.99 -2.57
N ASP A 134 16.11 5.79 -1.60
CA ASP A 134 15.01 5.59 -0.64
C ASP A 134 13.77 6.40 -1.07
N TYR A 135 12.65 5.71 -1.31
CA TYR A 135 11.37 6.31 -1.69
C TYR A 135 10.25 5.81 -0.78
N ARG A 136 9.34 6.70 -0.40
CA ARG A 136 8.12 6.36 0.36
C ARG A 136 6.90 7.07 -0.21
N ASN A 137 5.72 6.70 0.28
CA ASN A 137 4.46 7.41 0.01
C ASN A 137 4.09 7.55 -1.48
N THR A 138 4.48 6.59 -2.32
CA THR A 138 4.12 6.62 -3.73
C THR A 138 2.66 6.25 -3.95
N VAL A 139 1.94 7.08 -4.72
CA VAL A 139 0.51 6.92 -5.01
C VAL A 139 0.28 7.08 -6.51
N ILE A 140 -0.40 6.11 -7.13
CA ILE A 140 -0.74 6.14 -8.56
C ILE A 140 -2.07 6.85 -8.76
N PHE A 141 -2.16 7.74 -9.75
CA PHE A 141 -3.39 8.41 -10.12
C PHE A 141 -4.44 7.42 -10.63
N PRO A 142 -5.74 7.65 -10.38
CA PRO A 142 -6.81 6.71 -10.73
C PRO A 142 -7.13 6.63 -12.22
N GLU A 143 -6.42 7.41 -13.05
CA GLU A 143 -6.58 7.44 -14.50
C GLU A 143 -5.25 7.78 -15.18
N LYS A 144 -5.19 7.55 -16.49
CA LYS A 144 -4.05 7.98 -17.32
C LYS A 144 -4.18 9.48 -17.63
N ILE A 145 -3.07 10.19 -17.56
CA ILE A 145 -2.95 11.60 -17.93
C ILE A 145 -2.21 11.65 -19.27
N ASN A 146 -2.85 12.17 -20.31
CA ASN A 146 -2.30 12.21 -21.68
C ASN A 146 -1.82 10.83 -22.18
N GLY A 147 -2.57 9.78 -21.86
CA GLY A 147 -2.26 8.40 -22.26
C GLY A 147 -1.22 7.68 -21.38
N MET A 148 -0.64 8.35 -20.39
CA MET A 148 0.39 7.80 -19.51
C MET A 148 -0.15 7.57 -18.10
N PHE A 149 0.31 6.53 -17.42
CA PHE A 149 0.13 6.43 -15.97
C PHE A 149 0.93 7.55 -15.30
N ALA A 150 0.39 8.13 -14.24
CA ALA A 150 1.07 9.12 -13.43
C ALA A 150 1.09 8.64 -11.97
N ARG A 151 2.15 8.98 -11.24
CA ARG A 151 2.23 8.74 -9.80
C ARG A 151 2.89 9.91 -9.08
N LEU A 152 2.48 10.13 -7.84
CA LEU A 152 3.22 10.95 -6.91
C LEU A 152 4.32 10.12 -6.27
N ASP A 153 5.52 10.70 -6.17
CA ASP A 153 6.68 10.11 -5.51
C ASP A 153 7.14 11.00 -4.35
N ARG A 154 7.85 10.40 -3.41
CA ARG A 154 8.46 11.13 -2.29
C ARG A 154 9.86 10.58 -2.00
N PRO A 155 10.89 11.03 -2.75
CA PRO A 155 12.26 10.66 -2.47
C PRO A 155 12.68 11.14 -1.07
N HIS A 156 13.28 10.24 -0.31
CA HIS A 156 14.01 10.59 0.90
C HIS A 156 15.46 10.81 0.54
N SER A 157 15.85 12.08 0.47
CA SER A 157 17.26 12.47 0.39
C SER A 157 17.60 13.38 1.57
N GLU A 158 18.89 13.45 1.89
CA GLU A 158 19.41 14.37 2.91
C GLU A 158 19.47 15.82 2.40
N ILE A 159 19.39 16.03 1.08
CA ILE A 159 19.65 17.32 0.42
C ILE A 159 18.34 18.06 0.08
N SER A 160 17.20 17.37 0.01
CA SER A 160 15.89 17.94 -0.29
C SER A 160 14.90 17.68 0.84
N PRO A 161 13.99 18.61 1.18
CA PRO A 161 13.07 18.50 2.30
C PRO A 161 11.92 17.52 2.04
N TRP A 162 12.20 16.36 1.45
CA TRP A 162 11.23 15.28 1.25
C TRP A 162 9.99 15.78 0.49
N SER A 163 10.23 16.54 -0.58
CA SER A 163 9.19 17.09 -1.46
C SER A 163 8.42 15.99 -2.19
N ILE A 164 7.19 16.33 -2.60
CA ILE A 164 6.38 15.48 -3.47
C ILE A 164 6.77 15.74 -4.92
N TRP A 165 7.03 14.67 -5.67
CA TRP A 165 7.43 14.68 -7.07
C TRP A 165 6.34 13.98 -7.89
N ILE A 166 6.37 14.14 -9.21
CA ILE A 166 5.49 13.43 -10.13
C ILE A 166 6.33 12.74 -11.20
N THR A 167 5.95 11.52 -11.55
CA THR A 167 6.62 10.70 -12.57
C THR A 167 5.57 10.00 -13.42
N TYR A 168 5.87 9.75 -14.68
CA TYR A 168 4.96 9.12 -15.64
C TYR A 168 5.50 7.78 -16.14
N SER A 169 4.60 6.92 -16.63
CA SER A 169 4.95 5.61 -17.16
C SER A 169 3.98 5.18 -18.26
N PRO A 170 4.46 4.52 -19.33
CA PRO A 170 3.59 3.93 -20.33
C PRO A 170 3.02 2.58 -19.90
N ASP A 171 3.66 1.89 -18.92
CA ASP A 171 3.44 0.46 -18.66
C ASP A 171 3.41 0.04 -17.19
N LEU A 172 3.45 1.00 -16.24
CA LEU A 172 3.56 0.83 -14.79
C LEU A 172 4.89 0.24 -14.28
N ILE A 173 5.85 -0.05 -15.16
CA ILE A 173 7.14 -0.67 -14.80
C ILE A 173 8.28 0.31 -15.00
N HIS A 174 8.32 0.97 -16.16
CA HIS A 174 9.35 1.93 -16.51
C HIS A 174 8.81 3.34 -16.27
N TRP A 175 9.43 4.07 -15.34
CA TRP A 175 8.97 5.38 -14.88
C TRP A 175 10.01 6.45 -15.23
N GLY A 176 9.55 7.59 -15.75
CA GLY A 176 10.37 8.72 -16.17
C GLY A 176 9.52 9.97 -16.46
N GLU A 177 10.02 10.88 -17.30
CA GLU A 177 9.37 12.17 -17.60
C GLU A 177 9.09 13.00 -16.33
N SER A 178 10.05 12.97 -15.39
CA SER A 178 10.01 13.61 -14.07
C SER A 178 10.89 14.85 -13.98
#